data_AF-A0A641M9F3-F1
#
_entry.id   AF-A0A641M9F3-F1
#
_cell.length_a   1.000
_cell.length_b   1.000
_cell.length_c   1.000
_cell.angle_alpha   90.00
_cell.angle_beta   90.00
_cell.angle_gamma   90.00
#
_symmetry.space_group_name_H-M   'P 1'
#
loop_
_entity.id
_entity.type
_entity.pdbx_description
1 polymer ?
#
loop_
_entity_poly.entity_id
_entity_poly.type
_entity_poly.pdbx_seq_one_letter_code
_entity_poly.pdbx_strand_id
1 'polypeptide(L)'
;MLITTPRYLCFKKTLFSHTLCLSVTFVLILSTLIKKTIMKNYGNVLTSLCRFVGCVLLMQCSVSSLHAFPDYYFKQLSLQEGLSQTTVNCVLKDYKGIIWIGTQMGLNRFDQYELKNYFYDSYSPNSLPDNDICFLKEDSLLNLWIGTQEGLAIYNRGEDNFTLIYHNNAPVQAKTACLLTDGILFAGTGLWIYSYADRQLHSLPIINKGKAINDYFK
;
A
#
# COMPACT_ATOMS: atom_id res chain seq x y z
N MET A 1 -16.75 3.93 14.61
CA MET A 1 -16.76 3.49 13.20
C MET A 1 -16.04 4.56 12.38
N LEU A 2 -14.71 4.49 12.33
CA LEU A 2 -13.85 5.42 11.59
C LEU A 2 -12.96 4.54 10.71
N ILE A 3 -13.36 4.36 9.46
CA ILE A 3 -12.50 3.75 8.45
C ILE A 3 -11.80 4.91 7.74
N THR A 4 -10.56 5.14 8.14
CA THR A 4 -9.59 5.97 7.43
C THR A 4 -9.28 5.32 6.09
N THR A 5 -9.51 6.04 5.00
CA THR A 5 -9.10 5.64 3.65
C THR A 5 -7.59 5.83 3.46
N PRO A 6 -6.88 4.95 2.74
CA PRO A 6 -5.46 5.15 2.45
C PRO A 6 -5.29 6.18 1.33
N ARG A 7 -4.46 7.19 1.60
CA ARG A 7 -3.92 8.14 0.61
C ARG A 7 -3.05 7.39 -0.39
N TYR A 8 -3.54 7.14 -1.59
CA TYR A 8 -2.67 6.89 -2.73
C TYR A 8 -2.15 8.23 -3.25
N LEU A 9 -0.83 8.45 -3.12
CA LEU A 9 -0.08 9.46 -3.85
C LEU A 9 -0.18 9.14 -5.34
N CYS A 10 -1.17 9.72 -6.03
CA CYS A 10 -1.20 9.72 -7.48
C CYS A 10 -0.58 11.06 -7.94
N PHE A 11 0.73 11.08 -8.14
CA PHE A 11 1.42 12.18 -8.83
C PHE A 11 1.12 12.10 -10.33
N LYS A 12 -0.15 12.28 -10.71
CA LYS A 12 -0.47 12.60 -12.11
C LYS A 12 -0.21 14.09 -12.25
N LYS A 13 0.98 14.44 -12.76
CA LYS A 13 1.36 15.78 -13.18
C LYS A 13 0.21 16.37 -14.01
N THR A 14 -0.59 17.24 -13.41
CA THR A 14 -1.65 18.00 -14.06
C THR A 14 -1.02 19.07 -14.94
N LEU A 15 -0.34 18.67 -16.00
CA LEU A 15 0.21 19.58 -17.02
C LEU A 15 -0.87 20.01 -18.04
N PHE A 16 -2.12 19.59 -17.83
CA PHE A 16 -3.23 19.82 -18.77
C PHE A 16 -4.11 21.03 -18.43
N SER A 17 -4.07 21.57 -17.20
CA SER A 17 -4.93 22.71 -16.84
C SER A 17 -4.38 24.06 -17.31
N HIS A 18 -3.05 24.25 -17.28
CA HIS A 18 -2.45 25.52 -17.68
C HIS A 18 -2.41 25.73 -19.20
N THR A 19 -2.24 24.68 -19.99
CA THR A 19 -2.26 24.74 -21.47
C THR A 19 -3.66 24.97 -22.03
N LEU A 20 -4.70 24.39 -21.42
CA LEU A 20 -6.10 24.68 -21.81
C LEU A 20 -6.52 26.11 -21.43
N CYS A 21 -6.08 26.61 -20.27
CA CYS A 21 -6.45 27.96 -19.84
C CYS A 21 -5.80 29.05 -20.71
N LEU A 22 -4.55 28.83 -21.13
CA LEU A 22 -3.84 29.71 -22.06
C LEU A 22 -4.46 29.68 -23.47
N SER A 23 -4.98 28.53 -23.95
CA SER A 23 -5.59 28.46 -25.28
C SER A 23 -6.95 29.18 -25.33
N VAL A 24 -7.80 29.05 -24.31
CA VAL A 24 -9.12 29.70 -24.28
C VAL A 24 -8.99 31.21 -24.12
N THR A 25 -8.09 31.68 -23.25
CA THR A 25 -7.85 33.12 -23.06
C THR A 25 -7.20 33.74 -24.30
N PHE A 26 -6.24 33.05 -24.95
CA PHE A 26 -5.64 33.51 -26.19
C PHE A 26 -6.63 33.58 -27.35
N VAL A 27 -7.55 32.61 -27.48
CA VAL A 27 -8.62 32.64 -28.51
C VAL A 27 -9.61 33.78 -28.26
N LEU A 28 -9.99 34.05 -27.02
CA LEU A 28 -10.86 35.18 -26.69
C LEU A 28 -10.18 36.53 -26.98
N ILE A 29 -8.91 36.69 -26.60
CA ILE A 29 -8.11 37.88 -26.88
C ILE A 29 -7.90 38.06 -28.39
N LEU A 30 -7.58 36.99 -29.12
CA LEU A 30 -7.43 37.02 -30.57
C LEU A 30 -8.76 37.38 -31.26
N SER A 31 -9.90 36.86 -30.77
CA SER A 31 -11.22 37.21 -31.32
C SER A 31 -11.58 38.69 -31.13
N THR A 32 -11.16 39.30 -30.03
CA THR A 32 -11.39 40.73 -29.75
C THR A 32 -10.43 41.63 -30.54
N LEU A 33 -9.18 41.20 -30.74
CA LEU A 33 -8.19 41.88 -31.60
C LEU A 33 -8.59 41.85 -33.07
N ILE A 34 -9.06 40.70 -33.58
CA ILE A 34 -9.53 40.55 -34.97
C ILE A 34 -10.78 41.42 -35.23
N LYS A 35 -11.70 41.52 -34.26
CA LYS A 35 -12.84 42.45 -34.33
C LYS A 35 -12.40 43.91 -34.43
N LYS A 36 -11.26 44.30 -33.84
CA LYS A 36 -10.80 45.70 -33.83
C LYS A 36 -10.09 46.11 -35.12
N THR A 37 -9.51 45.16 -35.85
CA THR A 37 -8.70 45.43 -37.07
C THR A 37 -9.45 45.21 -38.40
N ILE A 38 -10.53 44.41 -38.44
CA ILE A 38 -11.16 43.95 -39.71
C ILE A 38 -12.61 44.46 -39.89
N MET A 39 -13.03 45.53 -39.20
CA MET A 39 -14.37 46.11 -39.41
C MET A 39 -14.41 47.21 -40.47
N LYS A 40 -14.42 46.80 -41.75
CA LYS A 40 -15.09 47.65 -42.77
C LYS A 40 -15.70 46.96 -44.00
N ASN A 41 -15.62 45.63 -44.19
CA ASN A 41 -16.40 45.01 -45.29
C ASN A 41 -16.73 43.50 -45.21
N TYR A 42 -16.35 42.76 -44.16
CA TYR A 42 -16.54 41.28 -44.10
C TYR A 42 -17.18 40.77 -42.79
N GLY A 43 -17.98 41.61 -42.12
CA GLY A 43 -18.50 41.35 -40.76
C GLY A 43 -19.33 40.07 -40.60
N ASN A 44 -20.07 39.66 -41.63
CA ASN A 44 -20.94 38.47 -41.56
C ASN A 44 -20.15 37.16 -41.72
N VAL A 45 -19.08 37.17 -42.53
CA VAL A 45 -18.26 35.97 -42.77
C VAL A 45 -17.40 35.66 -41.54
N LEU A 46 -16.82 36.69 -40.93
CA LEU A 46 -15.96 36.54 -39.75
C LEU A 46 -16.74 36.08 -38.51
N THR A 47 -17.95 36.61 -38.31
CA THR A 47 -18.83 36.17 -37.21
C THR A 47 -19.30 34.73 -37.39
N SER A 48 -19.54 34.29 -38.63
CA SER A 48 -19.85 32.90 -38.94
C SER A 48 -18.66 31.96 -38.65
N LEU A 49 -17.45 32.37 -39.03
CA LEU A 49 -16.23 31.60 -38.79
C LEU A 49 -15.93 31.42 -37.29
N CYS A 50 -16.09 32.49 -36.49
CA CYS A 50 -15.94 32.41 -35.04
C CYS A 50 -16.98 31.52 -34.37
N ARG A 51 -18.23 31.51 -34.86
CA ARG A 51 -19.27 30.58 -34.38
C ARG A 51 -18.92 29.14 -34.72
N PHE A 52 -18.43 28.89 -35.93
CA PHE A 52 -18.01 27.55 -36.35
C PHE A 52 -16.85 27.01 -35.50
N VAL A 53 -15.78 27.81 -35.31
CA VAL A 53 -14.64 27.42 -34.47
C VAL A 53 -15.07 27.22 -33.01
N GLY A 54 -15.95 28.09 -32.48
CA GLY A 54 -16.53 27.92 -31.14
C GLY A 54 -17.33 26.62 -31.00
N CYS A 55 -18.15 26.27 -31.99
CA CYS A 55 -18.88 25.00 -32.01
C CYS A 55 -17.95 23.79 -32.10
N VAL A 56 -16.90 23.85 -32.91
CA VAL A 56 -15.90 22.76 -33.02
C VAL A 56 -15.17 22.56 -31.70
N LEU A 57 -14.78 23.64 -31.01
CA LEU A 57 -14.14 23.57 -29.69
C LEU A 57 -15.10 23.04 -28.62
N LEU A 58 -16.38 23.44 -28.64
CA LEU A 58 -17.40 22.92 -27.74
C LEU A 58 -17.69 21.43 -27.98
N MET A 59 -17.68 20.99 -29.24
CA MET A 59 -17.80 19.57 -29.59
C MET A 59 -16.57 18.76 -29.18
N GLN A 60 -15.37 19.34 -29.15
CA GLN A 60 -14.16 18.66 -28.66
C GLN A 60 -14.13 18.54 -27.13
N CYS A 61 -14.69 19.51 -26.41
CA CYS A 61 -14.82 19.45 -24.95
C CYS A 61 -15.73 18.32 -24.46
N SER A 62 -16.83 18.01 -25.17
CA SER A 62 -17.74 16.91 -24.79
C SER A 62 -17.13 15.52 -25.01
N VAL A 63 -16.16 15.37 -25.92
CA VAL A 63 -15.43 14.12 -26.15
C VAL A 63 -14.42 13.85 -25.02
N SER A 64 -13.94 14.89 -24.34
CA SER A 64 -12.96 14.77 -23.24
C SER A 64 -13.58 14.23 -21.93
N SER A 65 -14.91 14.26 -21.80
CA SER A 65 -15.66 13.78 -20.64
C SER A 65 -15.88 12.26 -20.60
N LEU A 66 -15.49 11.53 -21.66
CA LEU A 66 -15.54 10.07 -21.70
C LEU A 66 -14.16 9.48 -21.38
N HIS A 67 -13.75 9.55 -20.12
CA HIS A 67 -12.73 8.64 -19.61
C HIS A 67 -13.47 7.59 -18.80
N ALA A 68 -13.88 6.52 -19.49
CA ALA A 68 -14.36 5.32 -18.82
C ALA A 68 -13.30 4.90 -17.79
N PHE A 69 -13.73 4.70 -16.55
CA PHE A 69 -12.86 4.12 -15.53
C PHE A 69 -12.37 2.76 -16.04
N PRO A 70 -11.11 2.38 -15.81
CA PRO A 70 -10.63 1.06 -16.23
C PRO A 70 -11.49 -0.02 -15.57
N ASP A 71 -11.95 -0.99 -16.37
CA ASP A 71 -12.65 -2.16 -15.85
C ASP A 71 -11.68 -2.99 -15.00
N TYR A 72 -11.94 -3.05 -13.69
CA TYR A 72 -11.16 -3.87 -12.78
C TYR A 72 -11.78 -5.26 -12.69
N TYR A 73 -11.00 -6.27 -13.07
CA TYR A 73 -11.34 -7.68 -12.86
C TYR A 73 -10.59 -8.19 -11.63
N PHE A 74 -11.32 -8.76 -10.68
CA PHE A 74 -10.75 -9.34 -9.47
C PHE A 74 -10.66 -10.86 -9.62
N LYS A 75 -9.45 -11.42 -9.48
CA LYS A 75 -9.29 -12.86 -9.24
C LYS A 75 -9.63 -13.14 -7.78
N GLN A 76 -10.61 -13.99 -7.55
CA GLN A 76 -10.99 -14.42 -6.20
C GLN A 76 -10.12 -15.60 -5.78
N LEU A 77 -9.60 -15.55 -4.55
CA LEU A 77 -8.99 -16.67 -3.86
C LEU A 77 -9.88 -16.97 -2.65
N SER A 78 -10.57 -18.10 -2.67
CA SER A 78 -11.46 -18.57 -1.62
C SER A 78 -11.00 -19.93 -1.08
N LEU A 79 -11.80 -20.53 -0.21
CA LEU A 79 -11.56 -21.89 0.29
C LEU A 79 -11.45 -22.91 -0.85
N GLN A 80 -12.18 -22.71 -1.96
CA GLN A 80 -12.18 -23.62 -3.10
C GLN A 80 -10.84 -23.60 -3.85
N GLU A 81 -10.18 -22.45 -3.90
CA GLU A 81 -8.84 -22.26 -4.45
C GLU A 81 -7.72 -22.63 -3.44
N GLY A 82 -8.09 -23.11 -2.26
CA GLY A 82 -7.17 -23.62 -1.25
C GLY A 82 -6.84 -22.65 -0.11
N LEU A 83 -7.50 -21.49 0.00
CA LEU A 83 -7.27 -20.57 1.12
C LEU A 83 -7.62 -21.25 2.44
N SER A 84 -6.77 -21.09 3.45
CA SER A 84 -6.94 -21.77 4.73
C SER A 84 -8.21 -21.35 5.47
N GLN A 85 -8.58 -20.07 5.38
CA GLN A 85 -9.77 -19.50 6.04
C GLN A 85 -10.20 -18.18 5.37
N THR A 86 -11.49 -17.82 5.47
CA THR A 86 -12.09 -16.69 4.74
C THR A 86 -11.83 -15.31 5.33
N THR A 87 -11.53 -15.22 6.62
CA THR A 87 -11.17 -13.99 7.34
C THR A 87 -9.68 -13.72 7.19
N VAL A 88 -9.33 -12.84 6.26
CA VAL A 88 -7.96 -12.36 6.07
C VAL A 88 -7.69 -11.21 7.04
N ASN A 89 -6.72 -11.39 7.93
CA ASN A 89 -6.30 -10.38 8.90
C ASN A 89 -5.24 -9.43 8.31
N CYS A 90 -4.31 -9.97 7.51
CA CYS A 90 -3.21 -9.20 6.95
C CYS A 90 -2.69 -9.79 5.64
N VAL A 91 -2.12 -8.93 4.80
CA VAL A 91 -1.50 -9.31 3.52
C VAL A 91 -0.16 -8.58 3.38
N LEU A 92 0.86 -9.28 2.89
CA LEU A 92 2.18 -8.72 2.60
C LEU A 92 2.70 -9.29 1.28
N LYS A 93 3.23 -8.44 0.41
CA LYS A 93 4.05 -8.87 -0.72
C LYS A 93 5.52 -8.76 -0.32
N ASP A 94 6.26 -9.86 -0.38
CA ASP A 94 7.69 -9.86 -0.07
C ASP A 94 8.56 -9.40 -1.25
N TYR A 95 9.87 -9.23 -1.02
CA TYR A 95 10.82 -8.77 -2.04
C TYR A 95 10.94 -9.72 -3.24
N LYS A 96 10.60 -11.02 -3.08
CA LYS A 96 10.56 -12.00 -4.18
C LYS A 96 9.26 -11.91 -4.99
N GLY A 97 8.32 -11.09 -4.54
CA GLY A 97 7.02 -10.93 -5.15
C GLY A 97 5.99 -11.97 -4.74
N ILE A 98 6.28 -12.77 -3.72
CA ILE A 98 5.36 -13.75 -3.14
C ILE A 98 4.34 -12.99 -2.28
N ILE A 99 3.07 -13.37 -2.40
CA ILE A 99 1.99 -12.81 -1.59
C ILE A 99 1.77 -13.71 -0.39
N TRP A 100 1.93 -13.14 0.79
CA TRP A 100 1.66 -13.77 2.07
C TRP A 100 0.33 -13.26 2.61
N ILE A 101 -0.54 -14.19 3.01
CA ILE A 101 -1.90 -13.91 3.47
C ILE A 101 -2.07 -14.55 4.85
N GLY A 102 -2.11 -13.72 5.88
CA GLY A 102 -2.40 -14.14 7.24
C GLY A 102 -3.90 -14.16 7.49
N THR A 103 -4.40 -15.29 7.96
CA THR A 103 -5.83 -15.49 8.29
C THR A 103 -5.99 -15.78 9.79
N GLN A 104 -7.24 -15.91 10.25
CA GLN A 104 -7.52 -16.39 11.60
C GLN A 104 -7.18 -17.88 11.81
N MET A 105 -6.91 -18.62 10.73
CA MET A 105 -6.57 -20.04 10.79
C MET A 105 -5.54 -20.40 9.72
N GLY A 106 -4.29 -20.00 9.95
CA GLY A 106 -3.12 -20.35 9.15
C GLY A 106 -2.56 -19.19 8.32
N LEU A 107 -1.33 -19.39 7.88
CA LEU A 107 -0.63 -18.51 6.94
C LEU A 107 -0.67 -19.14 5.55
N ASN A 108 -0.94 -18.33 4.53
CA ASN A 108 -0.99 -18.77 3.15
C ASN A 108 0.11 -18.05 2.35
N ARG A 109 0.82 -18.79 1.53
CA ARG A 109 1.85 -18.30 0.60
C ARG A 109 1.38 -18.54 -0.81
N PHE A 110 1.25 -17.45 -1.57
CA PHE A 110 0.80 -17.47 -2.94
C PHE A 110 1.88 -16.92 -3.87
N ASP A 111 2.41 -17.76 -4.74
CA ASP A 111 3.47 -17.40 -5.70
C ASP A 111 2.94 -17.03 -7.09
N GLN A 112 1.64 -16.74 -7.20
CA GLN A 112 0.84 -16.51 -8.42
C GLN A 112 0.31 -17.78 -9.09
N TYR A 113 0.91 -18.94 -8.81
CA TYR A 113 0.52 -20.22 -9.40
C TYR A 113 -0.05 -21.18 -8.37
N GLU A 114 0.65 -21.34 -7.24
CA GLU A 114 0.34 -22.25 -6.16
C GLU A 114 0.02 -21.47 -4.87
N LEU A 115 -0.97 -21.97 -4.14
CA LEU A 115 -1.30 -21.54 -2.79
C LEU A 115 -0.88 -22.62 -1.80
N LYS A 116 0.11 -22.30 -0.96
CA LYS A 116 0.61 -23.20 0.08
C LYS A 116 0.19 -22.69 1.46
N ASN A 117 -0.32 -23.59 2.29
CA ASN A 117 -0.80 -23.28 3.63
C ASN A 117 0.18 -23.77 4.69
N TYR A 118 0.33 -22.99 5.75
CA TYR A 118 1.11 -23.32 6.92
C TYR A 118 0.21 -23.25 8.15
N PHE A 119 0.39 -24.21 9.04
CA PHE A 119 -0.37 -24.35 10.28
C PHE A 119 0.57 -24.61 11.45
N TYR A 120 0.09 -24.36 12.65
CA TYR A 120 0.69 -24.84 13.89
C TYR A 120 0.63 -26.37 13.94
N ASP A 121 1.74 -26.98 14.33
CA ASP A 121 1.86 -28.41 14.57
C ASP A 121 2.64 -28.64 15.87
N SER A 122 1.96 -29.21 16.87
CA SER A 122 2.55 -29.52 18.19
C SER A 122 3.71 -30.51 18.15
N TYR A 123 3.83 -31.30 17.07
CA TYR A 123 4.91 -32.28 16.90
C TYR A 123 6.10 -31.72 16.13
N SER A 124 5.96 -30.53 15.53
CA SER A 124 6.99 -29.88 14.72
C SER A 124 7.35 -28.52 15.30
N PRO A 125 8.49 -28.39 16.01
CA PRO A 125 8.91 -27.13 16.63
C PRO A 125 9.21 -26.03 15.60
N ASN A 126 9.39 -26.39 14.33
CA ASN A 126 9.66 -25.46 13.23
C ASN A 126 8.39 -25.10 12.43
N SER A 127 7.21 -25.44 12.95
CA SER A 127 5.91 -25.02 12.40
C SER A 127 5.56 -23.60 12.86
N LEU A 128 4.41 -23.07 12.41
CA LEU A 128 3.93 -21.78 12.91
C LEU A 128 3.71 -21.85 14.43
N PRO A 129 3.97 -20.77 15.20
CA PRO A 129 3.73 -20.78 16.65
C PRO A 129 2.24 -20.85 17.03
N ASP A 130 1.36 -20.29 16.19
CA ASP A 130 -0.09 -20.36 16.33
C ASP A 130 -0.75 -20.11 14.96
N ASN A 131 -2.00 -20.54 14.79
CA ASN A 131 -2.73 -20.40 13.54
C ASN A 131 -3.32 -18.99 13.32
N ASP A 132 -3.62 -18.22 14.37
CA ASP A 132 -4.22 -16.89 14.22
C ASP A 132 -3.13 -15.86 13.93
N ILE A 133 -3.05 -15.43 12.66
CA ILE A 133 -2.02 -14.51 12.20
C ILE A 133 -2.47 -13.07 12.45
N CYS A 134 -1.74 -12.36 13.31
CA CYS A 134 -2.02 -10.97 13.68
C CYS A 134 -1.43 -9.98 12.67
N PHE A 135 -0.16 -10.18 12.27
CA PHE A 135 0.49 -9.31 11.30
C PHE A 135 1.61 -10.03 10.54
N LEU A 136 1.97 -9.45 9.40
CA LEU A 136 3.12 -9.84 8.60
C LEU A 136 3.96 -8.60 8.31
N LYS A 137 5.29 -8.73 8.45
CA LYS A 137 6.20 -7.63 8.12
C LYS A 137 7.51 -8.15 7.55
N GLU A 138 7.92 -7.60 6.42
CA GLU A 138 9.28 -7.76 5.93
C GLU A 138 10.12 -6.56 6.34
N ASP A 139 11.28 -6.83 6.93
CA ASP A 139 12.21 -5.82 7.40
C ASP A 139 13.26 -5.43 6.34
N SER A 140 14.08 -4.42 6.61
CA SER A 140 15.10 -3.96 5.67
C SER A 140 16.25 -4.96 5.45
N LEU A 141 16.38 -5.96 6.32
CA LEU A 141 17.31 -7.08 6.16
C LEU A 141 16.66 -8.27 5.42
N LEU A 142 15.45 -8.08 4.88
CA LEU A 142 14.64 -9.08 4.18
C LEU A 142 14.19 -10.24 5.07
N ASN A 143 14.17 -10.08 6.39
CA ASN A 143 13.56 -11.05 7.28
C ASN A 143 12.03 -10.90 7.18
N LEU A 144 11.34 -12.03 7.01
CA LEU A 144 9.89 -12.08 7.07
C LEU A 144 9.46 -12.43 8.48
N TRP A 145 8.91 -11.45 9.18
CA TRP A 145 8.37 -11.55 10.52
C TRP A 145 6.87 -11.85 10.49
N ILE A 146 6.46 -12.80 11.34
CA ILE A 146 5.09 -13.27 11.47
C ILE A 146 4.71 -13.13 12.93
N GLY A 147 3.76 -12.25 13.23
CA GLY A 147 3.12 -12.19 14.54
C GLY A 147 1.89 -13.06 14.55
N THR A 148 1.85 -14.06 15.43
CA THR A 148 0.68 -14.91 15.67
C THR A 148 0.05 -14.55 17.02
N GLN A 149 -1.05 -15.23 17.37
CA GLN A 149 -1.68 -15.00 18.67
C GLN A 149 -0.74 -15.31 19.85
N GLU A 150 0.06 -16.38 19.74
CA GLU A 150 0.90 -16.89 20.83
C GLU A 150 2.40 -16.66 20.65
N GLY A 151 2.85 -16.02 19.56
CA GLY A 151 4.29 -15.76 19.39
C GLY A 151 4.68 -14.92 18.18
N LEU A 152 5.93 -14.49 18.17
CA LEU A 152 6.62 -13.85 17.07
C LEU A 152 7.57 -14.86 16.44
N ALA A 153 7.48 -15.07 15.13
CA ALA A 153 8.37 -15.95 14.40
C ALA A 153 9.02 -15.25 13.19
N ILE A 154 10.15 -15.80 12.76
CA ILE A 154 10.78 -15.48 11.48
C ILE A 154 10.61 -16.67 10.54
N TYR A 155 10.24 -16.42 9.29
CA TYR A 155 10.20 -17.45 8.26
C TYR A 155 11.57 -17.66 7.60
N ASN A 156 12.06 -18.90 7.64
CA ASN A 156 13.30 -19.31 7.01
C ASN A 156 13.03 -19.81 5.59
N ARG A 157 13.34 -18.96 4.61
CA ARG A 157 13.11 -19.27 3.18
C ARG A 157 13.91 -20.46 2.65
N GLY A 158 15.08 -20.75 3.22
CA GLY A 158 15.94 -21.84 2.76
C GLY A 158 15.41 -23.22 3.14
N GLU A 159 14.78 -23.32 4.31
CA GLU A 159 14.27 -24.58 4.87
C GLU A 159 12.74 -24.69 4.83
N ASP A 160 12.07 -23.63 4.38
CA ASP A 160 10.62 -23.52 4.31
C ASP A 160 9.92 -23.80 5.66
N ASN A 161 10.44 -23.18 6.72
CA ASN A 161 9.99 -23.38 8.10
C ASN A 161 10.02 -22.08 8.92
N PHE A 162 9.70 -22.15 10.21
CA PHE A 162 9.61 -20.99 11.09
C PHE A 162 10.50 -21.14 12.32
N THR A 163 11.10 -20.04 12.77
CA THR A 163 11.81 -19.96 14.04
C THR A 163 11.06 -19.05 14.99
N LEU A 164 10.56 -19.62 16.09
CA LEU A 164 9.94 -18.88 17.18
C LEU A 164 10.99 -18.07 17.96
N ILE A 165 10.67 -16.82 18.25
CA ILE A 165 11.55 -15.90 18.95
C ILE A 165 11.27 -15.93 20.45
N TYR A 166 12.35 -16.10 21.23
CA TYR A 166 12.31 -16.16 22.68
C TYR A 166 13.05 -15.00 23.31
N HIS A 167 12.56 -14.55 24.46
CA HIS A 167 13.28 -13.66 25.37
C HIS A 167 13.08 -14.14 26.80
N ASN A 168 14.18 -14.30 27.55
CA ASN A 168 14.16 -14.82 28.92
C ASN A 168 13.36 -16.14 29.05
N ASN A 169 13.55 -17.06 28.11
CA ASN A 169 12.86 -18.37 28.03
C ASN A 169 11.34 -18.32 27.82
N ALA A 170 10.77 -17.16 27.46
CA ALA A 170 9.38 -17.02 27.07
C ALA A 170 9.25 -16.61 25.60
N PRO A 171 8.25 -17.11 24.86
CA PRO A 171 7.94 -16.62 23.51
C PRO A 171 7.64 -15.12 23.52
N VAL A 172 8.23 -14.38 22.59
CA VAL A 172 7.93 -12.97 22.41
C VAL A 172 6.56 -12.86 21.75
N GLN A 173 5.64 -12.13 22.37
CA GLN A 173 4.30 -11.92 21.82
C GLN A 173 4.15 -10.48 21.33
N ALA A 174 3.96 -10.34 20.02
CA ALA A 174 3.72 -9.08 19.35
C ALA A 174 2.40 -9.14 18.56
N LYS A 175 1.64 -8.06 18.57
CA LYS A 175 0.39 -7.91 17.83
C LYS A 175 0.51 -6.95 16.65
N THR A 176 1.56 -6.14 16.62
CA THR A 176 1.86 -5.25 15.51
C THR A 176 3.36 -4.97 15.40
N ALA A 177 3.78 -4.47 14.24
CA ALA A 177 5.14 -4.08 13.98
C ALA A 177 5.22 -2.77 13.18
N CYS A 178 6.24 -1.97 13.48
CA CYS A 178 6.56 -0.73 12.78
C CYS A 178 8.02 -0.76 12.33
N LEU A 179 8.27 -0.46 11.05
CA LEU A 179 9.63 -0.36 10.53
C LEU A 179 10.25 0.97 10.97
N LEU A 180 11.49 0.90 11.41
CA LEU A 180 12.35 2.03 11.73
C LEU A 180 13.53 2.04 10.75
N THR A 181 14.29 3.13 10.73
CA THR A 181 15.50 3.21 9.89
C THR A 181 16.55 2.19 10.31
N ASP A 182 16.72 1.98 11.62
CA ASP A 182 17.79 1.16 12.20
C ASP A 182 17.26 -0.13 12.86
N GLY A 183 16.00 -0.49 12.60
CA GLY A 183 15.39 -1.66 13.21
C GLY A 183 13.92 -1.85 12.90
N ILE A 184 13.30 -2.76 13.62
CA ILE A 184 11.85 -2.98 13.61
C ILE A 184 11.33 -3.02 15.05
N LEU A 185 10.31 -2.22 15.31
CA LEU A 185 9.63 -2.12 16.59
C LEU A 185 8.43 -3.07 16.60
N PHE A 186 8.34 -3.93 17.61
CA PHE A 186 7.21 -4.80 17.84
C PHE A 186 6.46 -4.38 19.10
N ALA A 187 5.13 -4.35 19.02
CA ALA A 187 4.27 -4.03 20.16
C ALA A 187 3.20 -5.11 20.36
N GLY A 188 2.96 -5.49 21.61
CA GLY A 188 2.00 -6.53 22.01
C GLY A 188 1.85 -6.56 23.52
N THR A 189 2.17 -7.69 24.15
CA THR A 189 2.24 -7.79 25.63
C THR A 189 3.40 -6.97 26.21
N GLY A 190 4.42 -6.73 25.40
CA GLY A 190 5.54 -5.84 25.67
C GLY A 190 5.88 -4.96 24.48
N LEU A 191 6.91 -4.15 24.64
CA LEU A 191 7.52 -3.38 23.57
C LEU A 191 8.91 -3.94 23.31
N TRP A 192 9.22 -4.24 22.05
CA TRP A 192 10.45 -4.89 21.65
C TRP A 192 11.03 -4.18 20.44
N ILE A 193 12.35 -4.10 20.34
CA ILE A 193 13.00 -3.64 19.12
C ILE A 193 14.03 -4.65 18.66
N TYR A 194 13.97 -5.01 17.39
CA TYR A 194 15.06 -5.72 16.73
C TYR A 194 15.96 -4.70 16.04
N SER A 195 17.21 -4.61 16.51
CA SER A 195 18.20 -3.66 16.00
C SER A 195 18.96 -4.26 14.82
N TYR A 196 19.10 -3.50 13.74
CA TYR A 196 19.85 -3.96 12.56
C TYR A 196 21.37 -3.91 12.78
N ALA A 197 21.85 -3.09 13.73
CA ALA A 197 23.26 -2.93 14.00
C ALA A 197 23.88 -4.18 14.64
N ASP A 198 23.19 -4.78 15.61
CA ASP A 198 23.66 -5.97 16.34
C ASP A 198 22.89 -7.24 15.98
N ARG A 199 21.79 -7.13 15.20
CA ARG A 199 20.90 -8.23 14.83
C ARG A 199 20.29 -8.95 16.02
N GLN A 200 20.02 -8.21 17.10
CA GLN A 200 19.44 -8.72 18.33
C GLN A 200 18.10 -8.07 18.65
N LEU A 201 17.25 -8.82 19.37
CA LEU A 201 16.00 -8.33 19.91
C LEU A 201 16.20 -7.82 21.34
N HIS A 202 15.82 -6.57 21.58
CA HIS A 202 15.88 -5.91 22.88
C HIS A 202 14.47 -5.66 23.41
N SER A 203 14.25 -5.91 24.70
CA SER A 203 13.03 -5.46 25.38
C SER A 203 13.17 -3.98 25.72
N LEU A 204 12.13 -3.21 25.40
CA LEU A 204 12.04 -1.81 25.77
C LEU A 204 11.20 -1.69 27.05
N PRO A 205 11.68 -0.97 28.07
CA PRO A 205 10.91 -0.78 29.29
C PRO A 205 9.65 0.03 28.98
N ILE A 206 8.50 -0.45 29.41
CA ILE A 206 7.27 0.34 29.43
C ILE A 206 7.36 1.30 30.60
N ILE A 207 8.06 2.42 30.41
CA ILE A 207 8.19 3.43 31.45
C ILE A 207 6.91 4.26 31.48
N ASN A 208 6.13 4.12 32.55
CA ASN A 208 5.00 5.01 32.88
C ASN A 208 5.44 6.45 33.27
N LYS A 209 6.62 6.90 32.84
CA LYS A 209 7.21 8.19 33.18
C LYS A 209 7.86 8.81 31.95
N GLY A 210 7.07 9.53 31.15
CA GLY A 210 7.41 10.73 30.36
C GLY A 210 8.75 10.85 29.61
N LYS A 211 9.58 9.81 29.46
CA LYS A 211 10.84 9.86 28.71
C LYS A 211 10.64 9.32 27.30
N ALA A 212 11.13 10.08 26.33
CA ALA A 212 11.01 9.77 24.92
C ALA A 212 11.91 8.60 24.51
N ILE A 213 11.43 7.81 23.53
CA ILE A 213 12.13 6.64 22.97
C ILE A 213 13.54 6.97 22.46
N ASN A 214 13.79 8.23 22.06
CA ASN A 214 15.08 8.69 21.55
C ASN A 214 16.24 8.55 22.56
N ASP A 215 15.96 8.41 23.85
CA ASP A 215 17.00 8.23 24.87
C ASP A 215 17.68 6.83 24.80
N TYR A 216 17.10 5.89 24.05
CA TYR A 216 17.60 4.51 23.94
C TYR A 216 18.45 4.23 22.70
N PHE A 217 18.53 5.17 21.77
CA PHE A 217 19.32 5.06 20.54
C PHE A 217 20.39 6.15 20.55
N LYS A 218 21.61 5.78 20.96
CA LYS A 218 22.82 6.61 20.86
C LYS A 218 23.89 5.90 20.05
#